data_AF-A0A5D2SWG0-F1
#
_entry.id   AF-A0A5D2SWG0-F1
#
_cell.length_a   1.000
_cell.length_b   1.000
_cell.length_c   1.000
_cell.angle_alpha   90.00
_cell.angle_beta   90.00
_cell.angle_gamma   90.00
#
_symmetry.space_group_name_H-M   'P 1'
#
loop_
_entity.id
_entity.type
_entity.pdbx_description
1 polymer ?
#
loop_
_entity_poly.entity_id
_entity_poly.type
_entity_poly.pdbx_seq_one_letter_code
_entity_poly.pdbx_strand_id
1 'polypeptide(L)'
;MAIHLYKTSTPGTRNRAVDNQVKSNLRNNLIYGQHRCGKGRNARGIITARHRGGGHKHLYRKINFRRNEKDIYGRIKRYILHPRGAIIGDTIVSGTKVPIKMGNALPLSARRIESSTTVGHVGNVGVNQKSLGRAGSKCWLGKRQVVRGVVMNPVDHHHGGGEGRAPIGRKNPQPIG
;
A
#
# COMPACT_ATOMS: atom_id res chain seq x y z
N MET A 1 16.21 -3.83 6.26
CA MET A 1 16.07 -2.51 5.58
C MET A 1 16.06 -1.44 6.64
N ALA A 2 16.92 -0.46 6.49
CA ALA A 2 17.08 0.66 7.43
C ALA A 2 16.36 1.90 6.90
N ILE A 3 15.82 2.70 7.82
CA ILE A 3 15.19 3.96 7.50
C ILE A 3 16.26 5.04 7.52
N HIS A 4 16.28 5.85 6.47
CA HIS A 4 17.18 6.97 6.32
C HIS A 4 16.48 8.26 6.76
N LEU A 5 17.05 8.91 7.77
CA LEU A 5 16.63 10.22 8.24
C LEU A 5 17.30 11.30 7.38
N TYR A 6 16.53 12.28 6.93
CA TYR A 6 17.10 13.41 6.19
C TYR A 6 17.82 14.38 7.13
N LYS A 7 18.89 15.02 6.63
CA LYS A 7 19.48 16.18 7.31
C LYS A 7 18.43 17.30 7.46
N THR A 8 18.47 17.99 8.59
CA THR A 8 17.54 19.06 8.95
C THR A 8 17.88 20.40 8.26
N SER A 9 18.04 20.38 6.94
CA SER A 9 18.41 21.56 6.14
C SER A 9 17.24 22.50 5.83
N THR A 10 16.00 21.99 5.85
CA THR A 10 14.80 22.78 5.54
C THR A 10 13.66 22.41 6.49
N PRO A 11 12.66 23.29 6.70
CA PRO A 11 11.56 23.02 7.62
C PRO A 11 10.84 21.70 7.37
N GLY A 12 10.63 21.35 6.10
CA GLY A 12 9.96 20.11 5.74
C GLY A 12 10.87 18.88 5.63
N THR A 13 12.19 18.97 5.87
CA THR A 13 13.05 17.78 6.01
C THR A 13 13.30 17.40 7.46
N ARG A 14 13.03 18.29 8.44
CA ARG A 14 13.32 18.07 9.87
C ARG A 14 12.85 16.71 10.39
N ASN A 15 11.61 16.33 10.08
CA ASN A 15 11.00 15.07 10.54
C ASN A 15 10.82 14.05 9.41
N ARG A 16 11.57 14.18 8.31
CA ARG A 16 11.38 13.34 7.11
C ARG A 16 12.23 12.07 7.23
N ALA A 17 11.57 10.93 7.11
CA ALA A 17 12.17 9.60 7.18
C ALA A 17 11.72 8.77 5.98
N VAL A 18 12.66 8.30 5.16
CA VAL A 18 12.40 7.53 3.94
C VAL A 18 13.18 6.22 3.99
N ASP A 19 12.71 5.23 3.25
CA ASP A 19 13.30 3.90 3.19
C ASP A 19 14.26 3.82 2.00
N ASN A 20 15.44 3.25 2.26
CA ASN A 20 16.47 3.04 1.25
C ASN A 20 16.08 1.85 0.37
N GLN A 21 15.28 2.10 -0.66
CA GLN A 21 14.91 1.07 -1.64
C GLN A 21 15.97 0.95 -2.73
N VAL A 22 16.37 -0.30 -3.02
CA VAL A 22 17.14 -0.63 -4.22
C VAL A 22 16.26 -0.34 -5.44
N LYS A 23 16.64 0.67 -6.24
CA LYS A 23 15.99 0.92 -7.54
C LYS A 23 16.19 -0.29 -8.43
N SER A 24 15.10 -0.91 -8.82
CA SER A 24 15.12 -2.10 -9.66
C SER A 24 14.71 -1.71 -11.08
N ASN A 25 15.62 -1.69 -12.06
CA ASN A 25 15.33 -1.37 -13.47
C ASN A 25 14.38 -2.40 -14.11
N LEU A 26 13.08 -2.10 -14.21
CA LEU A 26 12.05 -3.10 -14.52
C LEU A 26 12.24 -3.78 -15.88
N ARG A 27 11.72 -5.02 -16.00
CA ARG A 27 11.48 -5.66 -17.30
C ARG A 27 10.16 -5.16 -17.87
N ASN A 28 10.16 -4.74 -19.13
CA ASN A 28 9.01 -4.10 -19.77
C ASN A 28 7.79 -5.05 -19.92
N ASN A 29 8.01 -6.36 -20.05
CA ASN A 29 6.96 -7.34 -20.32
C ASN A 29 6.02 -7.67 -19.14
N LEU A 30 6.35 -7.26 -17.92
CA LEU A 30 5.52 -7.50 -16.72
C LEU A 30 4.82 -6.23 -16.22
N ILE A 31 4.79 -5.19 -17.05
CA ILE A 31 4.24 -3.88 -16.72
C ILE A 31 3.12 -3.53 -17.69
N TYR A 32 2.07 -2.90 -17.21
CA TYR A 32 1.08 -2.27 -18.08
C TYR A 32 0.60 -0.92 -17.53
N GLY A 33 0.12 -0.06 -18.43
CA GLY A 33 -0.41 1.25 -18.08
C GLY A 33 -1.68 1.16 -17.25
N GLN A 34 -1.73 1.84 -16.11
CA GLN A 34 -2.94 1.95 -15.30
C GLN A 34 -3.77 3.17 -15.75
N HIS A 35 -4.45 3.06 -16.88
CA HIS A 35 -5.24 4.16 -17.46
C HIS A 35 -6.58 4.38 -16.74
N ARG A 36 -7.17 3.33 -16.17
CA ARG A 36 -8.48 3.37 -15.50
C ARG A 36 -8.35 3.46 -13.98
N CYS A 37 -7.69 4.51 -13.48
CA CYS A 37 -7.80 4.84 -12.06
C CYS A 37 -8.92 5.88 -11.89
N GLY A 38 -10.09 5.46 -11.38
CA GLY A 38 -11.22 6.36 -11.13
C GLY A 38 -10.91 7.49 -10.13
N LYS A 39 -9.73 7.46 -9.47
CA LYS A 39 -9.27 8.47 -8.50
C LYS A 39 -10.31 8.78 -7.40
N GLY A 40 -11.09 7.77 -7.02
CA GLY A 40 -12.16 7.89 -6.02
C GLY A 40 -13.56 8.09 -6.58
N ARG A 41 -13.74 8.03 -7.91
CA ARG A 41 -15.03 8.07 -8.59
C ARG A 41 -15.48 6.68 -9.06
N ASN A 42 -16.80 6.47 -9.11
CA ASN A 42 -17.41 5.28 -9.72
C ASN A 42 -17.57 5.43 -11.25
N ALA A 43 -18.18 4.43 -11.89
CA ALA A 43 -18.42 4.43 -13.34
C ALA A 43 -19.36 5.56 -13.82
N ARG A 44 -20.21 6.10 -12.94
CA ARG A 44 -21.07 7.27 -13.22
C ARG A 44 -20.35 8.61 -13.01
N GLY A 45 -19.08 8.59 -12.60
CA GLY A 45 -18.30 9.80 -12.30
C GLY A 45 -18.56 10.41 -10.92
N ILE A 46 -19.41 9.80 -10.09
CA ILE A 46 -19.73 10.27 -8.72
C ILE A 46 -18.59 9.91 -7.77
N ILE A 47 -18.22 10.82 -6.87
CA ILE A 47 -17.20 10.58 -5.84
C ILE A 47 -17.74 9.59 -4.81
N THR A 48 -17.21 8.37 -4.80
CA THR A 48 -17.55 7.33 -3.80
C THR A 48 -16.47 7.18 -2.73
N ALA A 49 -15.21 7.49 -3.07
CA ALA A 49 -14.11 7.54 -2.12
C ALA A 49 -13.49 8.94 -2.14
N ARG A 50 -13.78 9.73 -1.11
CA ARG A 50 -13.25 11.08 -0.95
C ARG A 50 -11.73 11.07 -0.72
N HIS A 51 -11.12 12.23 -0.93
CA HIS A 51 -9.70 12.51 -0.63
C HIS A 51 -8.69 11.69 -1.45
N ARG A 52 -9.08 11.22 -2.64
CA ARG A 52 -8.21 10.52 -3.59
C ARG A 52 -7.99 11.35 -4.86
N GLY A 53 -6.84 11.15 -5.51
CA GLY A 53 -6.48 11.79 -6.79
C GLY A 53 -5.24 12.70 -6.72
N GLY A 54 -4.73 13.11 -7.90
CA GLY A 54 -3.59 14.03 -8.03
C GLY A 54 -2.20 13.41 -7.78
N GLY A 55 -2.12 12.09 -7.63
CA GLY A 55 -0.86 11.37 -7.40
C GLY A 55 0.00 11.24 -8.65
N HIS A 56 1.26 10.83 -8.44
CA HIS A 56 2.18 10.52 -9.53
C HIS A 56 1.63 9.38 -10.41
N LYS A 57 1.98 9.38 -11.69
CA LYS A 57 1.57 8.28 -12.59
C LYS A 57 2.26 7.00 -12.17
N HIS A 58 1.50 5.91 -12.10
CA HIS A 58 2.02 4.58 -11.78
C HIS A 58 1.72 3.62 -12.90
N LEU A 59 2.67 2.73 -13.17
CA LEU A 59 2.45 1.55 -13.99
C LEU A 59 2.14 0.38 -13.08
N TYR A 60 1.20 -0.46 -13.49
CA TYR A 60 0.86 -1.66 -12.74
C TYR A 60 1.85 -2.77 -13.07
N ARG A 61 2.23 -3.55 -12.06
CA ARG A 61 3.12 -4.71 -12.21
C ARG A 61 2.32 -6.01 -12.09
N LYS A 62 2.43 -6.89 -13.07
CA LYS A 62 1.81 -8.22 -13.02
C LYS A 62 2.52 -9.05 -11.95
N ILE A 63 1.83 -9.35 -10.86
CA ILE A 63 2.32 -10.17 -9.74
C ILE A 63 1.53 -11.48 -9.73
N ASN A 64 2.24 -12.61 -9.64
CA ASN A 64 1.62 -13.92 -9.49
C ASN A 64 1.30 -14.18 -8.00
N PHE A 65 0.05 -13.94 -7.60
CA PHE A 65 -0.45 -14.24 -6.26
C PHE A 65 -0.92 -15.68 -6.07
N ARG A 66 -1.26 -16.37 -7.17
CA ARG A 66 -1.88 -17.72 -7.11
C ARG A 66 -0.85 -18.82 -6.91
N ARG A 67 0.31 -18.74 -7.58
CA ARG A 67 1.38 -19.76 -7.50
C ARG A 67 0.88 -21.21 -7.69
N ASN A 68 -0.06 -21.41 -8.62
CA ASN A 68 -0.74 -22.70 -8.83
C ASN A 68 0.12 -23.75 -9.55
N GLU A 69 1.20 -23.31 -10.21
CA GLU A 69 2.12 -24.19 -10.92
C GLU A 69 2.91 -25.02 -9.91
N LYS A 70 2.68 -26.34 -9.91
CA LYS A 70 3.36 -27.31 -9.03
C LYS A 70 4.68 -27.74 -9.65
N ASP A 71 5.68 -27.97 -8.81
CA ASP A 71 7.00 -28.52 -9.14
C ASP A 71 7.82 -27.67 -10.13
N ILE A 72 7.54 -26.37 -10.19
CA ILE A 72 8.34 -25.40 -10.93
C ILE A 72 9.35 -24.74 -9.99
N TYR A 73 10.63 -24.83 -10.38
CA TYR A 73 11.74 -24.17 -9.71
C TYR A 73 11.93 -22.77 -10.31
N GLY A 74 11.81 -21.74 -9.47
CA GLY A 74 12.03 -20.35 -9.84
C GLY A 74 13.25 -19.79 -9.10
N ARG A 75 14.24 -19.28 -9.84
CA ARG A 75 15.34 -18.52 -9.23
C ARG A 75 14.95 -17.05 -9.10
N ILE A 76 15.19 -16.47 -7.93
CA ILE A 76 14.87 -15.07 -7.69
C ILE A 76 15.89 -14.18 -8.37
N LYS A 77 15.44 -13.45 -9.40
CA LYS A 77 16.24 -12.38 -10.02
C LYS A 77 16.02 -11.03 -9.35
N ARG A 78 14.84 -10.81 -8.77
CA ARG A 78 14.42 -9.53 -8.17
C ARG A 78 13.13 -9.67 -7.37
N TYR A 79 12.96 -8.80 -6.39
CA TYR A 79 11.80 -8.77 -5.52
C TYR A 79 10.79 -7.66 -5.84
N ILE A 80 9.50 -7.96 -5.67
CA ILE A 80 8.38 -6.99 -5.64
C ILE A 80 7.61 -7.20 -4.33
N LEU A 81 7.09 -8.41 -4.12
CA LEU A 81 6.84 -8.95 -2.78
C LEU A 81 8.07 -9.77 -2.37
N HIS A 82 8.65 -9.43 -1.22
CA HIS A 82 9.85 -10.05 -0.66
C HIS A 82 9.49 -10.77 0.63
N PRO A 83 9.78 -12.07 0.79
CA PRO A 83 9.71 -12.71 2.08
C PRO A 83 10.95 -12.34 2.91
N ARG A 84 10.75 -11.94 4.16
CA ARG A 84 11.81 -11.48 5.07
C ARG A 84 12.94 -12.52 5.15
N GLY A 85 14.15 -12.15 4.75
CA GLY A 85 15.33 -13.02 4.81
C GLY A 85 15.67 -13.73 3.50
N ALA A 86 14.86 -13.63 2.45
CA ALA A 86 15.23 -14.16 1.13
C ALA A 86 16.28 -13.28 0.43
N ILE A 87 17.25 -13.90 -0.23
CA ILE A 87 18.37 -13.24 -0.91
C ILE A 87 18.22 -13.40 -2.43
N ILE A 88 18.67 -12.43 -3.21
CA ILE A 88 18.64 -12.55 -4.68
C ILE A 88 19.51 -13.74 -5.07
N GLY A 89 18.97 -14.65 -5.89
CA GLY A 89 19.63 -15.89 -6.27
C GLY A 89 19.08 -17.13 -5.58
N ASP A 90 18.28 -17.00 -4.51
CA ASP A 90 17.63 -18.14 -3.87
C ASP A 90 16.67 -18.84 -4.84
N THR A 91 16.60 -20.17 -4.71
CA THR A 91 15.67 -21.01 -5.46
C THR A 91 14.39 -21.19 -4.66
N ILE A 92 13.27 -20.78 -5.24
CA ILE A 92 11.92 -20.94 -4.68
C ILE A 92 11.20 -22.03 -5.46
N VAL A 93 10.44 -22.85 -4.74
CA VAL A 93 9.62 -23.92 -5.32
C VAL A 93 8.18 -23.82 -4.81
N SER A 94 7.24 -24.22 -5.65
CA SER A 94 5.82 -24.36 -5.29
C SER A 94 5.38 -25.81 -5.45
N GLY A 95 4.77 -26.42 -4.44
CA GLY A 95 4.36 -27.83 -4.52
C GLY A 95 3.95 -28.44 -3.18
N THR A 96 3.39 -29.65 -3.23
CA THR A 96 2.92 -30.40 -2.04
C THR A 96 4.07 -31.04 -1.26
N LYS A 97 5.12 -31.48 -1.96
CA LYS A 97 6.29 -32.18 -1.39
C LYS A 97 7.54 -31.28 -1.28
N VAL A 98 7.34 -29.97 -1.14
CA VAL A 98 8.41 -28.97 -1.09
C VAL A 98 8.89 -28.79 0.35
N PRO A 99 10.18 -28.51 0.61
CA PRO A 99 10.64 -28.23 1.98
C PRO A 99 10.03 -26.92 2.52
N ILE A 100 9.72 -26.90 3.81
CA ILE A 100 9.28 -25.71 4.55
C ILE A 100 10.49 -24.77 4.69
N LYS A 101 10.71 -23.94 3.66
CA LYS A 101 11.74 -22.92 3.61
C LYS A 101 11.12 -21.59 3.21
N MET A 102 11.72 -20.50 3.67
CA MET A 102 11.27 -19.14 3.38
C MET A 102 11.13 -18.90 1.87
N GLY A 103 9.96 -18.40 1.46
CA GLY A 103 9.63 -18.09 0.07
C GLY A 103 9.02 -19.23 -0.75
N ASN A 104 9.09 -20.47 -0.28
CA ASN A 104 8.41 -21.62 -0.91
C ASN A 104 6.90 -21.55 -0.72
N ALA A 105 6.16 -22.08 -1.69
CA ALA A 105 4.71 -22.14 -1.65
C ALA A 105 4.21 -23.57 -1.48
N LEU A 106 3.35 -23.79 -0.49
CA LEU A 106 2.77 -25.08 -0.15
C LEU A 106 1.25 -24.96 0.00
N PRO A 107 0.49 -26.00 -0.38
CA PRO A 107 -0.93 -26.03 -0.08
C PRO A 107 -1.16 -26.20 1.42
N LEU A 108 -2.16 -25.52 1.96
CA LEU A 108 -2.64 -25.81 3.30
C LEU A 108 -3.36 -27.17 3.26
N SER A 109 -2.95 -28.09 4.12
CA SER A 109 -3.51 -29.45 4.21
C SER A 109 -4.97 -29.51 4.72
N ALA A 110 -5.68 -28.37 4.79
CA ALA A 110 -7.08 -28.33 5.22
C ALA A 110 -7.99 -28.83 4.09
N ARG A 111 -8.54 -30.03 4.28
CA ARG A 111 -9.34 -30.90 3.38
C ARG A 111 -10.54 -30.26 2.63
N ARG A 112 -10.74 -28.93 2.68
CA ARG A 112 -11.91 -28.24 2.09
C ARG A 112 -11.58 -27.06 1.18
N ILE A 113 -10.34 -26.55 1.17
CA ILE A 113 -9.94 -25.41 0.33
C ILE A 113 -8.54 -25.64 -0.22
N GLU A 114 -8.41 -25.85 -1.53
CA GLU A 114 -7.12 -25.83 -2.24
C GLU A 114 -6.56 -24.40 -2.25
N SER A 115 -5.98 -23.97 -1.13
CA SER A 115 -5.34 -22.68 -0.99
C SER A 115 -3.83 -22.87 -0.90
N SER A 116 -3.09 -22.17 -1.76
CA SER A 116 -1.64 -22.10 -1.71
C SER A 116 -1.21 -21.03 -0.69
N THR A 117 -0.19 -21.33 0.10
CA THR A 117 0.40 -20.40 1.07
C THR A 117 1.89 -20.31 0.84
N THR A 118 2.46 -19.12 1.02
CA THR A 118 3.90 -18.93 0.95
C THR A 118 4.47 -18.91 2.37
N VAL A 119 5.49 -19.72 2.62
CA VAL A 119 6.17 -19.77 3.91
C VAL A 119 6.94 -18.48 4.12
N GLY A 120 6.62 -17.77 5.20
CA GLY A 120 7.38 -16.62 5.68
C GLY A 120 6.58 -15.33 5.85
N HIS A 121 7.22 -14.37 6.51
CA HIS A 121 6.69 -13.03 6.71
C HIS A 121 6.99 -12.13 5.51
N VAL A 122 6.08 -11.20 5.20
CA VAL A 122 6.35 -10.15 4.22
C VAL A 122 7.47 -9.23 4.75
N GLY A 123 8.42 -8.90 3.89
CA GLY A 123 9.52 -7.98 4.16
C GLY A 123 9.07 -6.53 4.32
N ASN A 124 10.03 -5.61 4.40
CA ASN A 124 9.77 -4.17 4.59
C ASN A 124 9.03 -3.83 5.91
N VAL A 125 9.43 -4.47 7.01
CA VAL A 125 8.80 -4.31 8.34
C VAL A 125 8.87 -2.86 8.87
N GLY A 126 9.91 -2.10 8.50
CA GLY A 126 10.08 -0.70 8.88
C GLY A 126 9.16 0.30 8.15
N VAL A 127 8.22 -0.16 7.32
CA VAL A 127 7.39 0.75 6.51
C VAL A 127 6.56 1.73 7.35
N ASN A 128 6.14 1.31 8.54
CA ASN A 128 5.30 2.11 9.43
C ASN A 128 6.06 3.23 10.14
N GLN A 129 7.39 3.13 10.20
CA GLN A 129 8.27 4.14 10.80
C GLN A 129 8.63 5.26 9.79
N LYS A 130 8.17 5.18 8.53
CA LYS A 130 8.37 6.25 7.54
C LYS A 130 7.56 7.49 7.92
N SER A 131 8.18 8.65 7.78
CA SER A 131 7.53 9.95 7.98
C SER A 131 7.72 10.82 6.74
N LEU A 132 6.60 11.21 6.13
CA LEU A 132 6.61 12.01 4.91
C LEU A 132 7.08 13.46 5.12
N GLY A 133 6.96 13.98 6.36
CA GLY A 133 7.45 15.31 6.75
C GLY A 133 6.80 16.53 6.09
N ARG A 134 6.03 16.36 5.00
CA ARG A 134 5.40 17.44 4.22
C ARG A 134 4.03 17.05 3.67
N ALA A 135 3.13 18.04 3.55
CA ALA A 135 1.83 17.85 2.91
C ALA A 135 1.97 17.43 1.43
N GLY A 136 2.86 18.09 0.67
CA GLY A 136 3.08 17.78 -0.75
C GLY A 136 3.50 16.33 -1.02
N SER A 137 4.26 15.72 -0.10
CA SER A 137 4.63 14.30 -0.21
C SER A 137 3.42 13.36 -0.08
N LYS A 138 2.36 13.74 0.64
CA LYS A 138 1.08 13.00 0.67
C LYS A 138 0.32 13.15 -0.66
N CYS A 139 0.37 14.34 -1.27
CA CYS A 139 -0.25 14.60 -2.57
C CYS A 139 0.32 13.71 -3.66
N TRP A 140 1.64 13.47 -3.66
CA TRP A 140 2.29 12.57 -4.63
C TRP A 140 1.81 11.12 -4.53
N LEU A 141 1.33 10.69 -3.35
CA LEU A 141 0.70 9.39 -3.14
C LEU A 141 -0.78 9.36 -3.59
N GLY A 142 -1.28 10.45 -4.16
CA GLY A 142 -2.68 10.61 -4.55
C GLY A 142 -3.64 10.75 -3.37
N LYS A 143 -3.15 11.18 -2.20
CA LYS A 143 -3.96 11.50 -1.03
C LYS A 143 -4.17 13.02 -0.98
N ARG A 144 -5.42 13.46 -1.08
CA ARG A 144 -5.81 14.87 -0.96
C ARG A 144 -6.06 15.24 0.51
N GLN A 145 -6.10 16.53 0.80
CA GLN A 145 -6.44 17.04 2.13
C GLN A 145 -7.83 16.57 2.58
N VAL A 146 -7.96 16.37 3.89
CA VAL A 146 -9.22 16.01 4.56
C VAL A 146 -9.63 17.22 5.39
N VAL A 147 -10.86 17.69 5.19
CA VAL A 147 -11.44 18.75 6.02
C VAL A 147 -12.20 18.10 7.17
N ARG A 148 -12.03 18.62 8.39
CA ARG A 148 -12.72 18.11 9.58
C ARG A 148 -14.18 18.56 9.56
N GLY A 149 -15.09 17.67 9.96
CA GLY A 149 -16.54 17.97 10.01
C GLY A 149 -16.91 19.17 10.88
N VAL A 150 -16.18 19.41 11.98
CA VAL A 150 -16.42 20.54 12.91
C VAL A 150 -16.23 21.91 12.26
N VAL A 151 -15.47 21.98 11.17
CA VAL A 151 -15.22 23.24 10.44
C VAL A 151 -16.28 23.48 9.36
N MET A 152 -17.11 22.47 9.08
CA MET A 152 -18.10 22.53 8.01
C MET A 152 -19.40 23.18 8.50
N ASN A 153 -20.33 23.46 7.59
CA ASN A 153 -21.67 23.92 7.95
C ASN A 153 -22.56 22.73 8.38
N PRO A 154 -23.67 22.98 9.10
CA PRO A 154 -24.60 21.93 9.51
C PRO A 154 -25.14 21.06 8.36
N VAL A 155 -25.27 21.64 7.15
CA VAL A 155 -25.72 20.92 5.94
C VAL A 155 -24.69 19.93 5.40
N ASP A 156 -23.40 20.21 5.61
CA ASP A 156 -22.29 19.43 5.04
C ASP A 156 -21.84 18.29 5.96
N HIS A 157 -21.99 18.47 7.28
CA HIS A 157 -21.58 17.48 8.28
C HIS A 157 -22.36 17.67 9.58
N HIS A 158 -22.73 16.57 10.24
CA HIS A 158 -23.43 16.56 11.54
C HIS A 158 -22.71 17.26 12.71
N HIS A 159 -21.44 17.61 12.53
CA HIS A 159 -20.65 18.29 13.56
C HIS A 159 -20.40 19.75 13.19
N GLY A 160 -20.95 20.20 12.06
CA GLY A 160 -20.74 21.53 11.53
C GLY A 160 -21.67 22.56 12.17
N GLY A 161 -21.25 23.83 12.11
CA GLY A 161 -21.95 24.98 12.68
C GLY A 161 -21.49 25.37 14.09
N GLY A 162 -22.30 26.22 14.73
CA GLY A 162 -21.97 26.88 15.99
C GLY A 162 -21.22 28.20 15.81
N GLU A 163 -21.23 29.03 16.84
CA GLU A 163 -20.44 30.27 16.87
C GLU A 163 -19.01 29.99 17.34
N GLY A 164 -18.02 30.42 16.58
CA GLY A 164 -16.62 30.15 16.89
C GLY A 164 -16.25 28.67 16.83
N ARG A 165 -15.36 28.21 17.72
CA ARG A 165 -14.94 26.79 17.79
C ARG A 165 -15.85 26.03 18.75
N ALA A 166 -16.80 25.28 18.19
CA ALA A 166 -17.71 24.45 18.98
C ALA A 166 -17.15 23.03 19.22
N PRO A 167 -17.44 22.42 20.39
CA PRO A 167 -17.20 20.99 20.61
C PRO A 167 -18.13 20.14 19.73
N ILE A 168 -17.77 18.86 19.53
CA ILE A 168 -18.44 17.95 18.58
C ILE A 168 -19.94 17.72 18.92
N GLY A 169 -20.35 17.96 20.17
CA GLY A 169 -21.73 17.82 20.64
C GLY A 169 -22.20 16.38 20.77
N ARG A 170 -22.01 15.55 19.73
CA ARG A 170 -22.34 14.12 19.69
C ARG A 170 -21.08 13.27 19.48
N LYS A 171 -21.02 12.05 20.03
CA LYS A 171 -19.81 11.19 19.91
C LYS A 171 -19.58 10.68 18.49
N ASN A 172 -20.64 10.39 17.75
CA ASN A 172 -20.59 9.86 16.38
C ASN A 172 -21.47 10.70 15.44
N PRO A 173 -21.02 10.94 14.18
CA PRO A 173 -21.88 11.50 13.16
C PRO A 173 -23.01 10.51 12.84
N GLN A 174 -24.23 11.02 12.66
CA GLN A 174 -25.35 10.21 12.21
C GLN A 174 -25.12 9.78 10.74
N PRO A 175 -25.75 8.70 10.26
CA PRO A 175 -25.76 8.40 8.84
C PRO A 175 -26.44 9.56 8.10
N ILE A 176 -25.80 10.07 7.06
CA ILE A 176 -26.44 10.98 6.11
C ILE A 176 -27.43 10.10 5.33
N GLY A 177 -28.73 10.35 5.52
CA GLY A 177 -29.82 9.74 4.75
C GLY A 177 -29.80 10.19 3.29
#